data_AF-A0A353BBH0-F1
#
_entry.id   AF-A0A353BBH0-F1
#
_cell.length_a   1.000
_cell.length_b   1.000
_cell.length_c   1.000
_cell.angle_alpha   90.00
_cell.angle_beta   90.00
_cell.angle_gamma   90.00
#
_symmetry.space_group_name_H-M   'P 1'
#
loop_
_entity.id
_entity.type
_entity.pdbx_description
1 polymer ?
#
loop_
_entity_poly.entity_id
_entity_poly.type
_entity_poly.pdbx_seq_one_letter_code
_entity_poly.pdbx_strand_id
1 'polypeptide(L)'
;MVMDVLRSLQNYLLENWPELVWIVVATAAAAYLAGKRNRTLWQRRSFLDRLNVSLTTIQDNTLKIRTILESDVRAIFLNSAATKTITRLANQTTESDPLIPVARDDCWYYLNAVLNEVSERFSLGFIRQDNDLPTTTANYLLCLTCERAGQVRTRKIRAMLIRKDTLENLPEQCPELEHPTHSTRWDTLTILAERWKLAPHYFLELELEL
;
A
#
# COMPACT_ATOMS: atom_id res chain seq x y z
N MET A 1 -17.01 -27.45 48.18
CA MET A 1 -16.19 -27.04 47.02
C MET A 1 -16.98 -26.21 46.01
N VAL A 2 -17.96 -26.75 45.26
CA VAL A 2 -18.75 -25.96 44.28
C VAL A 2 -19.56 -24.84 44.96
N MET A 3 -20.17 -25.14 46.10
CA MET A 3 -20.95 -24.16 46.90
C MET A 3 -20.09 -23.01 47.45
N ASP A 4 -18.83 -23.30 47.78
CA ASP A 4 -17.88 -22.33 48.34
C ASP A 4 -17.35 -21.39 47.26
N VAL A 5 -17.11 -21.93 46.06
CA VAL A 5 -16.77 -21.14 44.87
C VAL A 5 -17.94 -20.22 44.48
N LEU A 6 -19.18 -20.71 44.53
CA LEU A 6 -20.37 -19.89 44.25
C LEU A 6 -20.56 -18.76 45.26
N ARG A 7 -20.37 -19.02 46.56
CA ARG A 7 -20.43 -17.97 47.59
C ARG A 7 -19.29 -16.96 47.45
N SER A 8 -18.08 -17.42 47.14
CA SER A 8 -16.92 -16.54 46.90
C SER A 8 -17.16 -15.62 45.70
N LEU A 9 -17.68 -16.16 44.60
CA LEU A 9 -18.09 -15.36 43.43
C LEU A 9 -19.20 -14.37 43.78
N GLN A 10 -20.20 -14.79 44.56
CA GLN A 10 -21.31 -13.93 44.94
C GLN A 10 -20.86 -12.76 45.83
N ASN A 11 -19.96 -13.02 46.79
CA ASN A 11 -19.38 -11.98 47.63
C ASN A 11 -18.49 -11.02 46.82
N TYR A 12 -17.65 -11.57 45.93
CA TYR A 12 -16.81 -10.75 45.06
C TYR A 12 -17.63 -9.85 44.13
N LEU A 13 -18.72 -10.38 43.56
CA LEU A 13 -19.66 -9.61 42.75
C LEU A 13 -20.34 -8.51 43.57
N LEU A 14 -20.76 -8.79 44.81
CA LEU A 14 -21.42 -7.80 45.66
C LEU A 14 -20.48 -6.70 46.14
N GLU A 15 -19.21 -7.01 46.41
CA GLU A 15 -18.22 -6.03 46.86
C GLU A 15 -17.74 -5.15 45.69
N ASN A 16 -17.60 -5.71 44.48
CA ASN A 16 -16.98 -5.03 43.35
C ASN A 16 -17.97 -4.67 42.23
N TRP A 17 -19.28 -4.78 42.45
CA TRP A 17 -20.29 -4.50 41.42
C TRP A 17 -20.16 -3.12 40.75
N PRO A 18 -19.78 -2.01 41.45
CA PRO A 18 -19.66 -0.71 40.80
C PRO A 18 -18.48 -0.68 39.81
N GLU A 19 -17.36 -1.30 40.17
CA GLU A 19 -16.17 -1.40 39.31
C GLU A 19 -16.45 -2.29 38.10
N LEU A 20 -17.14 -3.41 38.29
CA LEU A 20 -17.55 -4.30 37.22
C LEU A 20 -18.50 -3.61 36.23
N VAL A 21 -19.45 -2.81 36.73
CA VAL A 21 -20.33 -1.98 35.88
C VAL A 21 -19.49 -0.98 35.08
N TRP A 22 -18.52 -0.31 35.70
CA TRP A 22 -17.62 0.61 35.00
C TRP A 22 -16.81 -0.09 33.91
N ILE A 23 -16.28 -1.29 34.17
CA ILE A 23 -15.56 -2.09 33.17
C ILE A 23 -16.47 -2.42 31.98
N VAL A 24 -17.70 -2.85 32.24
CA VAL A 24 -18.67 -3.18 31.18
C VAL A 24 -19.02 -1.94 30.36
N VAL A 25 -19.30 -0.81 31.01
CA VAL A 25 -19.64 0.46 30.34
C VAL A 25 -18.47 0.98 29.52
N ALA A 26 -17.26 0.99 30.07
CA ALA A 26 -16.06 1.44 29.36
C ALA A 26 -15.75 0.53 28.15
N THR A 27 -15.88 -0.79 28.31
CA THR A 27 -15.69 -1.76 27.23
C THR A 27 -16.73 -1.58 26.14
N ALA A 28 -18.01 -1.42 26.50
CA ALA A 28 -19.10 -1.19 25.56
C ALA A 28 -18.92 0.14 24.80
N ALA A 29 -18.52 1.21 25.49
CA ALA A 29 -18.24 2.50 24.87
C ALA A 29 -17.04 2.41 23.91
N ALA A 30 -15.95 1.76 24.31
CA ALA A 30 -14.78 1.54 23.45
C ALA A 30 -15.14 0.71 22.21
N ALA A 31 -15.88 -0.38 22.38
CA ALA A 31 -16.34 -1.23 21.27
C ALA A 31 -17.27 -0.47 20.31
N TYR A 32 -18.19 0.33 20.83
CA TYR A 32 -19.09 1.16 20.03
C TYR A 32 -18.32 2.21 19.20
N LEU A 33 -17.38 2.92 19.83
CA LEU A 33 -16.55 3.92 19.15
C LEU A 33 -15.65 3.29 18.08
N ALA A 34 -15.05 2.13 18.37
CA ALA A 34 -14.27 1.36 17.40
C ALA A 34 -15.14 0.89 16.22
N GLY A 35 -16.32 0.32 16.50
CA GLY A 35 -17.26 -0.13 15.48
C GLY A 35 -17.79 0.99 14.58
N LYS A 36 -18.07 2.17 15.16
CA LYS A 36 -18.48 3.37 14.39
C LYS A 36 -17.37 3.84 13.45
N ARG A 37 -16.11 3.86 13.91
CA ARG A 37 -14.94 4.19 13.08
C ARG A 37 -14.79 3.21 11.91
N ASN A 38 -14.87 1.91 12.16
CA ASN A 38 -14.76 0.88 11.12
C ASN A 38 -15.90 0.97 10.09
N ARG A 39 -17.15 1.23 10.54
CA ARG A 39 -18.28 1.48 9.63
C ARG A 39 -18.06 2.71 8.75
N THR A 40 -17.49 3.78 9.30
CA THR A 40 -17.22 5.01 8.54
C THR A 40 -16.13 4.79 7.48
N LEU A 41 -15.10 4.02 7.79
CA LEU A 41 -14.05 3.62 6.84
C LEU A 41 -14.62 2.75 5.70
N TRP A 42 -15.46 1.77 6.04
CA TRP A 42 -16.15 0.92 5.06
C TRP A 42 -17.06 1.73 4.12
N GLN A 43 -17.81 2.69 4.66
CA GLN A 43 -18.67 3.58 3.89
C GLN A 43 -17.90 4.52 2.95
N ARG A 44 -16.67 4.91 3.32
CA ARG A 44 -15.80 5.77 2.50
C ARG A 44 -15.13 5.04 1.34
N ARG A 45 -15.15 3.70 1.31
CA ARG A 45 -14.50 2.85 0.27
C ARG A 45 -13.04 3.29 -0.01
N SER A 46 -12.37 3.85 0.98
CA SER A 46 -10.98 4.32 0.88
C SER A 46 -10.07 3.24 1.45
N PHE A 47 -9.39 2.49 0.60
CA PHE A 47 -8.43 1.45 1.01
C PHE A 47 -7.03 2.03 1.15
N LEU A 48 -6.91 3.14 1.89
CA LEU A 48 -5.61 3.78 2.16
C LEU A 48 -4.86 3.12 3.34
N ASP A 49 -5.49 2.11 3.94
CA ASP A 49 -4.93 1.18 4.89
C ASP A 49 -4.19 0.01 4.21
N ARG A 50 -4.31 -0.12 2.88
CA ARG A 50 -3.61 -1.13 2.09
C ARG A 50 -2.70 -0.49 1.04
N LEU A 51 -1.55 -1.11 0.84
CA LEU A 51 -0.61 -0.80 -0.25
C LEU A 51 -0.61 -1.95 -1.24
N ASN A 52 -0.76 -1.61 -2.52
CA ASN A 52 -0.67 -2.57 -3.62
C ASN A 52 0.59 -2.32 -4.43
N VAL A 53 1.43 -3.32 -4.57
CA VAL A 53 2.55 -3.28 -5.50
C VAL A 53 2.07 -3.81 -6.83
N SER A 54 2.04 -2.96 -7.85
CA SER A 54 1.59 -3.32 -9.19
C SER A 54 2.73 -3.28 -10.18
N LEU A 55 2.91 -4.37 -10.91
CA LEU A 55 3.72 -4.44 -12.11
C LEU A 55 2.92 -3.87 -13.28
N THR A 56 3.49 -2.85 -13.94
CA THR A 56 2.91 -2.24 -15.14
C THR A 56 3.79 -2.56 -16.34
N THR A 57 3.20 -3.16 -17.37
CA THR A 57 3.91 -3.57 -18.59
C THR A 57 3.12 -3.16 -19.82
N ILE A 58 3.86 -2.84 -20.89
CA ILE A 58 3.30 -2.68 -22.24
C ILE A 58 3.86 -3.84 -23.06
N GLN A 59 2.97 -4.73 -23.50
CA GLN A 59 3.34 -5.91 -24.26
C GLN A 59 2.37 -6.05 -25.43
N ASP A 60 2.89 -6.25 -26.64
CA ASP A 60 2.08 -6.38 -27.86
C ASP A 60 1.11 -5.21 -28.03
N ASN A 61 1.62 -3.98 -27.83
CA ASN A 61 0.84 -2.73 -27.83
C ASN A 61 -0.34 -2.72 -26.84
N THR A 62 -0.32 -3.54 -25.79
CA THR A 62 -1.36 -3.59 -24.76
C THR A 62 -0.81 -3.21 -23.39
N LEU A 63 -1.44 -2.26 -22.70
CA LEU A 63 -1.16 -1.91 -21.31
C LEU A 63 -1.76 -2.95 -20.35
N LYS A 64 -0.88 -3.72 -19.71
CA LYS A 64 -1.22 -4.75 -18.73
C LYS A 64 -0.80 -4.30 -17.33
N ILE A 65 -1.66 -4.61 -16.36
CA ILE A 65 -1.42 -4.31 -14.95
C ILE A 65 -1.57 -5.60 -14.16
N ARG A 66 -0.56 -5.96 -13.37
CA ARG A 66 -0.59 -7.14 -12.50
C ARG A 66 -0.25 -6.76 -11.08
N THR A 67 -0.93 -7.35 -10.11
CA THR A 67 -0.60 -7.17 -8.69
C THR A 67 0.49 -8.17 -8.33
N ILE A 68 1.63 -7.68 -7.86
CA ILE A 68 2.70 -8.51 -7.28
C ILE A 68 2.36 -8.84 -5.83
N LEU A 69 1.91 -7.84 -5.07
CA LEU A 69 1.47 -8.03 -3.70
C LEU A 69 0.46 -6.97 -3.27
N GLU A 70 -0.31 -7.30 -2.24
CA GLU A 70 -1.18 -6.34 -1.57
C GLU A 70 -1.19 -6.62 -0.06
N SER A 71 -0.70 -5.67 0.72
CA SER A 71 -0.54 -5.81 2.17
C SER A 71 -1.09 -4.59 2.93
N ASP A 72 -1.28 -4.72 4.24
CA ASP A 72 -1.60 -3.59 5.11
C ASP A 72 -0.39 -2.64 5.16
N VAL A 73 -0.64 -1.34 5.07
CA VAL A 73 0.38 -0.28 5.10
C VAL A 73 1.23 -0.38 6.39
N ARG A 74 0.66 -0.86 7.50
CA ARG A 74 1.36 -1.08 8.77
C ARG A 74 2.34 -2.24 8.72
N ALA A 75 2.03 -3.28 7.94
CA ALA A 75 2.92 -4.42 7.79
C ALA A 75 4.17 -4.02 7.00
N ILE A 76 4.02 -3.16 5.99
CA ILE A 76 5.14 -2.70 5.16
C ILE A 76 5.99 -1.64 5.87
N PHE A 77 5.38 -0.60 6.43
CA PHE A 77 6.15 0.55 6.94
C PHE A 77 6.63 0.42 8.38
N LEU A 78 6.25 -0.66 9.09
CA LEU A 78 6.61 -1.08 10.48
C LEU A 78 6.48 -0.03 11.61
N ASN A 79 6.36 1.25 11.27
CA ASN A 79 6.28 2.40 12.15
C ASN A 79 4.93 3.09 11.95
N SER A 80 4.15 3.17 13.02
CA SER A 80 2.82 3.79 12.99
C SER A 80 2.84 5.27 12.56
N ALA A 81 3.94 6.00 12.81
CA ALA A 81 4.10 7.38 12.36
C ALA A 81 4.28 7.46 10.85
N ALA A 82 5.06 6.55 10.26
CA ALA A 82 5.24 6.44 8.81
C ALA A 82 3.93 6.07 8.12
N THR A 83 3.19 5.08 8.65
CA THR A 83 1.85 4.71 8.16
C THR A 83 0.89 5.91 8.16
N LYS A 84 0.77 6.64 9.28
CA LYS A 84 -0.13 7.81 9.35
C LYS A 84 0.30 8.90 8.36
N THR A 85 1.59 9.10 8.21
CA THR A 85 2.15 10.11 7.31
C THR A 85 1.89 9.76 5.86
N ILE A 86 2.18 8.53 5.41
CA ILE A 86 1.93 8.14 4.02
C ILE A 86 0.44 8.15 3.68
N THR A 87 -0.44 7.71 4.59
CA THR A 87 -1.90 7.81 4.39
C THR A 87 -2.37 9.28 4.30
N ARG A 88 -1.78 10.19 5.09
CA ARG A 88 -2.08 11.63 5.00
C ARG A 88 -1.61 12.21 3.68
N LEU A 89 -0.37 11.91 3.26
CA LEU A 89 0.20 12.40 2.00
C LEU A 89 -0.56 11.82 0.78
N ALA A 90 -0.98 10.56 0.82
CA ALA A 90 -1.82 9.97 -0.22
C ALA A 90 -3.16 10.72 -0.41
N ASN A 91 -3.70 11.32 0.65
CA ASN A 91 -4.89 12.17 0.54
C ASN A 91 -4.62 13.55 -0.07
N GLN A 92 -3.37 13.92 -0.33
CA GLN A 92 -2.97 15.17 -0.97
C GLN A 92 -2.75 15.03 -2.48
N THR A 93 -2.70 13.80 -3.02
CA THR A 93 -2.57 13.58 -4.46
C THR A 93 -3.75 14.18 -5.23
N THR A 94 -3.60 14.39 -6.53
CA THR A 94 -4.66 14.89 -7.41
C THR A 94 -4.71 14.05 -8.68
N GLU A 95 -5.70 14.29 -9.54
CA GLU A 95 -5.75 13.62 -10.86
C GLU A 95 -4.55 14.01 -11.73
N SER A 96 -4.11 15.26 -11.64
CA SER A 96 -2.93 15.79 -12.35
C SER A 96 -1.60 15.53 -11.66
N ASP A 97 -1.60 15.10 -10.39
CA ASP A 97 -0.39 14.76 -9.64
C ASP A 97 -0.64 13.52 -8.76
N PRO A 98 -0.48 12.32 -9.33
CA PRO A 98 -0.77 11.07 -8.64
C PRO A 98 0.37 10.62 -7.73
N LEU A 99 1.56 11.23 -7.81
CA LEU A 99 2.69 10.92 -6.93
C LEU A 99 2.38 11.34 -5.49
N ILE A 100 2.72 10.49 -4.54
CA ILE A 100 2.57 10.85 -3.13
C ILE A 100 3.67 11.86 -2.76
N PRO A 101 3.34 13.06 -2.25
CA PRO A 101 4.29 14.14 -2.03
C PRO A 101 5.12 13.91 -0.74
N VAL A 102 5.98 12.90 -0.77
CA VAL A 102 6.95 12.60 0.28
C VAL A 102 8.11 13.60 0.21
N ALA A 103 8.59 14.06 1.36
CA ALA A 103 9.78 14.91 1.40
C ALA A 103 11.00 14.16 0.85
N ARG A 104 11.88 14.87 0.14
CA ARG A 104 13.04 14.27 -0.54
C ARG A 104 13.88 13.37 0.38
N ASP A 105 14.15 13.83 1.60
CA ASP A 105 14.98 13.12 2.57
C ASP A 105 14.28 11.86 3.13
N ASP A 106 12.96 11.81 3.03
CA ASP A 106 12.14 10.69 3.50
C ASP A 106 11.85 9.67 2.38
N CYS A 107 11.91 10.07 1.10
CA CYS A 107 11.51 9.23 -0.04
C CYS A 107 12.17 7.85 -0.01
N TRP A 108 13.49 7.82 0.24
CA TRP A 108 14.23 6.57 0.27
C TRP A 108 13.69 5.61 1.33
N TYR A 109 13.34 6.08 2.53
CA TYR A 109 12.84 5.21 3.59
C TYR A 109 11.50 4.54 3.23
N TYR A 110 10.58 5.29 2.61
CA TYR A 110 9.31 4.73 2.16
C TYR A 110 9.49 3.76 0.99
N LEU A 111 10.33 4.12 0.01
CA LEU A 111 10.57 3.25 -1.15
C LEU A 111 11.33 1.98 -0.75
N ASN A 112 12.30 2.09 0.14
CA ASN A 112 13.10 0.96 0.62
C ASN A 112 12.26 -0.05 1.42
N ALA A 113 11.28 0.42 2.20
CA ALA A 113 10.34 -0.48 2.88
C ALA A 113 9.55 -1.35 1.89
N VAL A 114 9.14 -0.77 0.75
CA VAL A 114 8.48 -1.53 -0.31
C VAL A 114 9.47 -2.38 -1.10
N LEU A 115 10.69 -1.89 -1.35
CA LEU A 115 11.74 -2.67 -2.00
C LEU A 115 11.98 -3.98 -1.26
N ASN A 116 12.12 -3.95 0.06
CA ASN A 116 12.35 -5.15 0.86
C ASN A 116 11.25 -6.21 0.64
N GLU A 117 9.98 -5.80 0.60
CA GLU A 117 8.84 -6.68 0.31
C GLU A 117 8.88 -7.27 -1.10
N VAL A 118 9.37 -6.50 -2.07
CA VAL A 118 9.55 -6.96 -3.45
C VAL A 118 10.72 -7.94 -3.52
N SER A 119 11.89 -7.57 -2.99
CA SER A 119 13.10 -8.39 -2.99
C SER A 119 12.91 -9.73 -2.31
N GLU A 120 12.17 -9.81 -1.20
CA GLU A 120 11.86 -11.08 -0.53
C GLU A 120 11.12 -12.05 -1.47
N ARG A 121 10.20 -11.55 -2.29
CA ARG A 121 9.41 -12.36 -3.23
C ARG A 121 10.21 -12.84 -4.44
N PHE A 122 11.25 -12.10 -4.83
CA PHE A 122 12.16 -12.45 -5.92
C PHE A 122 13.49 -13.05 -5.43
N SER A 123 13.58 -13.41 -4.14
CA SER A 123 14.77 -13.99 -3.49
C SER A 123 15.33 -15.22 -4.22
N LEU A 124 14.47 -16.05 -4.81
CA LEU A 124 14.89 -17.24 -5.54
C LEU A 124 15.75 -16.91 -6.77
N GLY A 125 15.47 -15.82 -7.49
CA GLY A 125 16.28 -15.40 -8.63
C GLY A 125 17.70 -15.06 -8.21
N PHE A 126 17.85 -14.31 -7.11
CA PHE A 126 19.16 -13.99 -6.56
C PHE A 126 19.94 -15.23 -6.11
N ILE A 127 19.28 -16.19 -5.46
CA ILE A 127 19.92 -17.46 -5.07
C ILE A 127 20.36 -18.25 -6.30
N ARG A 128 19.56 -18.28 -7.36
CA ARG A 128 19.91 -18.96 -8.61
C ARG A 128 21.14 -18.32 -9.27
N GLN A 129 21.17 -16.99 -9.34
CA GLN A 129 22.30 -16.25 -9.89
C GLN A 129 23.58 -16.52 -9.08
N ASP A 130 23.51 -16.53 -7.74
CA ASP A 130 24.63 -16.84 -6.84
C ASP A 130 25.18 -18.27 -7.03
N ASN A 131 24.35 -19.19 -7.57
CA ASN A 131 24.73 -20.56 -7.89
C ASN A 131 25.05 -20.76 -9.38
N ASP A 132 25.38 -19.69 -10.11
CA ASP A 132 25.67 -19.70 -11.55
C ASP A 132 24.56 -20.34 -12.41
N LEU A 133 23.32 -20.34 -11.92
CA LEU A 133 22.18 -20.86 -12.67
C LEU A 133 21.64 -19.78 -13.61
N PRO A 134 21.09 -20.17 -14.78
CA PRO A 134 20.47 -19.23 -15.69
C PRO A 134 19.33 -18.46 -15.01
N THR A 135 19.45 -17.14 -15.09
CA THR A 135 18.51 -16.12 -14.58
C THR A 135 18.34 -15.03 -15.62
N THR A 136 17.24 -14.28 -15.54
CA THR A 136 17.01 -13.08 -16.35
C THR A 136 16.97 -11.84 -15.47
N THR A 137 17.93 -10.95 -15.67
CA THR A 137 18.03 -9.67 -14.99
C THR A 137 17.20 -8.60 -15.69
N ALA A 138 16.47 -7.79 -14.93
CA ALA A 138 15.77 -6.63 -15.45
C ALA A 138 15.76 -5.44 -14.47
N ASN A 139 15.93 -4.23 -15.03
CA ASN A 139 15.91 -2.97 -14.29
C ASN A 139 14.50 -2.38 -14.22
N TYR A 140 14.08 -2.05 -13.02
CA TYR A 140 12.78 -1.46 -12.72
C TYR A 140 12.92 -0.13 -11.99
N LEU A 141 11.86 0.67 -12.08
CA LEU A 141 11.60 1.84 -11.27
C LEU A 141 10.43 1.56 -10.35
N LEU A 142 10.62 1.88 -9.08
CA LEU A 142 9.61 1.82 -8.02
C LEU A 142 9.24 3.23 -7.58
N CYS A 143 7.96 3.57 -7.57
CA CYS A 143 7.46 4.85 -7.04
C CYS A 143 6.13 4.67 -6.30
N LEU A 144 5.79 5.61 -5.42
CA LEU A 144 4.53 5.61 -4.67
C LEU A 144 3.51 6.56 -5.27
N THR A 145 2.33 6.03 -5.60
CA THR A 145 1.22 6.79 -6.18
C THR A 145 -0.08 6.57 -5.41
N CYS A 146 -1.00 7.50 -5.56
CA CYS A 146 -2.39 7.34 -5.17
C CYS A 146 -3.27 7.96 -6.26
N GLU A 147 -3.54 7.15 -7.29
CA GLU A 147 -4.36 7.51 -8.45
C GLU A 147 -5.77 7.92 -8.05
N ARG A 148 -6.31 8.95 -8.72
CA ARG A 148 -7.69 9.40 -8.60
C ARG A 148 -8.35 9.30 -9.97
N ALA A 149 -9.48 8.61 -10.03
CA ALA A 149 -10.22 8.40 -11.28
C ALA A 149 -11.63 8.99 -11.15
N GLY A 150 -11.79 10.31 -11.34
CA GLY A 150 -13.09 10.98 -11.41
C GLY A 150 -14.07 10.59 -10.28
N GLN A 151 -15.24 10.07 -10.67
CA GLN A 151 -16.33 9.64 -9.76
C GLN A 151 -16.01 8.37 -8.95
N VAL A 152 -14.89 7.68 -9.21
CA VAL A 152 -14.51 6.45 -8.51
C VAL A 152 -14.03 6.79 -7.10
N ARG A 153 -14.85 6.44 -6.10
CA ARG A 153 -14.53 6.65 -4.67
C ARG A 153 -13.32 5.86 -4.17
N THR A 154 -12.95 4.79 -4.89
CA THR A 154 -11.94 3.85 -4.43
C THR A 154 -10.52 4.40 -4.61
N ARG A 155 -9.93 4.87 -3.51
CA ARG A 155 -8.53 5.31 -3.44
C ARG A 155 -7.66 4.23 -2.82
N LYS A 156 -6.47 4.04 -3.37
CA LYS A 156 -5.52 3.03 -2.93
C LYS A 156 -4.10 3.57 -3.06
N ILE A 157 -3.29 3.32 -2.05
CA ILE A 157 -1.84 3.57 -2.13
C ILE A 157 -1.26 2.46 -3.01
N ARG A 158 -0.52 2.85 -4.03
CA ARG A 158 0.13 1.92 -4.94
C ARG A 158 1.63 2.17 -4.95
N ALA A 159 2.40 1.09 -4.96
CA ALA A 159 3.77 1.16 -5.41
C ALA A 159 3.80 0.62 -6.84
N MET A 160 4.15 1.47 -7.78
CA MET A 160 4.20 1.10 -9.19
C MET A 160 5.60 0.61 -9.51
N LEU A 161 5.69 -0.65 -9.95
CA LEU A 161 6.88 -1.27 -10.49
C LEU A 161 6.78 -1.24 -12.01
N ILE A 162 7.69 -0.54 -12.68
CA ILE A 162 7.67 -0.30 -14.12
C ILE A 162 9.08 -0.59 -14.64
N ARG A 163 9.23 -1.30 -15.76
CA ARG A 163 10.58 -1.46 -16.32
C ARG A 163 11.14 -0.09 -16.70
N LYS A 164 12.42 0.16 -16.38
CA LYS A 164 13.06 1.46 -16.59
C LYS A 164 13.02 1.88 -18.05
N ASP A 165 13.39 0.97 -18.94
CA ASP A 165 13.36 1.14 -20.39
C ASP A 165 11.97 1.56 -20.93
N THR A 166 10.91 0.99 -20.35
CA THR A 166 9.52 1.23 -20.74
C THR A 166 9.05 2.63 -20.33
N LEU A 167 9.43 3.10 -19.13
CA LEU A 167 9.05 4.43 -18.67
C LEU A 167 9.84 5.52 -19.41
N GLU A 168 11.12 5.28 -19.71
CA GLU A 168 11.98 6.20 -20.45
C GLU A 168 11.57 6.32 -21.93
N ASN A 169 11.05 5.24 -22.51
CA ASN A 169 10.62 5.14 -23.90
C ASN A 169 9.10 4.90 -24.01
N LEU A 170 8.31 5.62 -23.20
CA LEU A 170 6.86 5.53 -23.24
C LEU A 170 6.35 5.92 -24.65
N PRO A 171 5.43 5.16 -25.29
CA PRO A 171 4.89 5.54 -26.59
C PRO A 171 4.09 6.85 -26.50
N GLU A 172 4.13 7.65 -27.56
CA GLU A 172 3.39 8.92 -27.63
C GLU A 172 1.87 8.69 -27.63
N GLN A 173 1.43 7.57 -28.22
CA GLN A 173 0.02 7.20 -28.29
C GLN A 173 -0.33 6.18 -27.21
N CYS A 174 -1.54 6.31 -26.67
CA CYS A 174 -2.07 5.35 -25.71
C CYS A 174 -2.15 3.95 -26.35
N PRO A 175 -1.52 2.93 -25.76
CA PRO A 175 -1.65 1.55 -26.22
C PRO A 175 -3.08 1.03 -26.00
N GLU A 176 -3.38 -0.15 -26.53
CA GLU A 176 -4.63 -0.83 -26.23
C GLU A 176 -4.74 -1.11 -24.72
N LEU A 177 -5.91 -0.82 -24.15
CA LEU A 177 -6.15 -1.02 -22.73
C LEU A 177 -6.76 -2.39 -22.51
N GLU A 178 -6.11 -3.23 -21.68
CA GLU A 178 -6.67 -4.52 -21.29
C GLU A 178 -8.06 -4.38 -20.63
N HIS A 179 -8.25 -3.30 -19.87
CA HIS A 179 -9.55 -2.88 -19.36
C HIS A 179 -9.75 -1.37 -19.52
N PRO A 180 -10.97 -0.88 -19.80
CA PRO A 180 -11.23 0.56 -19.98
C PRO A 180 -10.80 1.44 -18.78
N THR A 181 -10.80 0.87 -17.57
CA THR A 181 -10.36 1.52 -16.34
C THR A 181 -8.85 1.73 -16.26
N HIS A 182 -8.05 1.11 -17.13
CA HIS A 182 -6.60 1.32 -17.22
C HIS A 182 -6.23 2.67 -17.87
N SER A 183 -7.20 3.44 -18.36
CA SER A 183 -6.97 4.80 -18.88
C SER A 183 -6.31 5.70 -17.83
N THR A 184 -6.78 5.68 -16.57
CA THR A 184 -6.14 6.43 -15.48
C THR A 184 -4.68 6.01 -15.23
N ARG A 185 -4.38 4.72 -15.44
CA ARG A 185 -3.01 4.21 -15.33
C ARG A 185 -2.14 4.78 -16.44
N TRP A 186 -2.67 4.86 -17.66
CA TRP A 186 -1.96 5.47 -18.78
C TRP A 186 -1.63 6.94 -18.50
N ASP A 187 -2.61 7.73 -18.07
CA ASP A 187 -2.40 9.15 -17.71
C ASP A 187 -1.33 9.29 -16.61
N THR A 188 -1.38 8.40 -15.61
CA THR A 188 -0.39 8.33 -14.53
C THR A 188 1.01 8.03 -15.09
N LEU A 189 1.16 7.07 -16.02
CA LEU A 189 2.45 6.74 -16.61
C LEU A 189 3.06 7.92 -17.38
N THR A 190 2.25 8.67 -18.13
CA THR A 190 2.73 9.88 -18.83
C THR A 190 3.28 10.90 -17.85
N ILE A 191 2.58 11.16 -16.75
CA ILE A 191 3.05 12.06 -15.68
C ILE A 191 4.33 11.52 -15.03
N LEU A 192 4.40 10.22 -14.76
CA LEU A 192 5.57 9.60 -14.16
C LEU A 192 6.81 9.67 -15.06
N ALA A 193 6.65 9.52 -16.38
CA ALA A 193 7.74 9.62 -17.34
C ALA A 193 8.38 11.03 -17.34
N GLU A 194 7.56 12.08 -17.23
CA GLU A 194 8.05 13.46 -17.06
C GLU A 194 8.69 13.67 -15.70
N ARG A 195 8.04 13.18 -14.64
CA ARG A 195 8.53 13.31 -13.25
C ARG A 195 9.83 12.57 -13.00
N TRP A 196 10.07 11.45 -13.67
CA TRP A 196 11.34 10.73 -13.59
C TRP A 196 12.51 11.64 -14.01
N LYS A 197 12.33 12.41 -15.08
CA LYS A 197 13.36 13.33 -15.61
C LYS A 197 13.57 14.54 -14.69
N LEU A 198 12.51 15.06 -14.10
CA LEU A 198 12.54 16.31 -13.32
C LEU A 198 12.83 16.10 -11.82
N ALA A 199 12.37 14.98 -11.26
CA ALA A 199 12.38 14.71 -9.83
C ALA A 199 12.65 13.22 -9.54
N PRO A 200 13.84 12.70 -9.90
CA PRO A 200 14.16 11.27 -9.79
C PRO A 200 14.12 10.74 -8.36
N HIS A 201 14.21 11.60 -7.33
CA HIS A 201 14.13 11.20 -5.92
C HIS A 201 12.80 10.58 -5.49
N TYR A 202 11.72 10.70 -6.29
CA TYR A 202 10.46 9.98 -6.06
C TYR A 202 10.51 8.51 -6.49
N PHE A 203 11.59 8.10 -7.14
CA PHE A 203 11.77 6.79 -7.72
C PHE A 203 12.96 6.10 -7.05
N LEU A 204 12.85 4.79 -6.93
CA LEU A 204 13.93 3.91 -6.53
C LEU A 204 14.20 2.94 -7.68
N GLU A 205 15.42 2.96 -8.19
CA GLU A 205 15.86 1.95 -9.16
C GLU A 205 16.12 0.64 -8.41
N LEU A 206 15.71 -0.47 -9.01
CA LEU A 206 15.99 -1.80 -8.49
C LEU A 206 16.20 -2.79 -9.64
N GLU A 207 17.11 -3.70 -9.42
CA GLU A 207 17.39 -4.84 -10.29
C GLU A 207 16.69 -6.06 -9.73
N LEU A 208 15.97 -6.80 -10.58
CA LEU A 208 15.31 -8.04 -10.21
C LEU A 208 15.84 -9.19 -11.06
N GLU A 209 16.10 -10.31 -10.39
CA GLU A 209 16.50 -11.58 -11.00
C GLU A 209 15.32 -12.55 -11.02
N LEU A 210 15.08 -13.18 -12.19
CA LEU A 210 13.97 -14.10 -12.44
C LEU A 210 14.47 -15.48 -12.90
#